data_AF-A0A817VHT7-F1
#
_entry.id   AF-A0A817VHT7-F1
#
_cell.length_a   1.000
_cell.length_b   1.000
_cell.length_c   1.000
_cell.angle_alpha   90.00
_cell.angle_beta   90.00
_cell.angle_gamma   90.00
#
_symmetry.space_group_name_H-M   'P 1'
#
loop_
_entity.id
_entity.type
_entity.pdbx_description
1 polymer ?
#
loop_
_entity_poly.entity_id
_entity_poly.type
_entity_poly.pdbx_seq_one_letter_code
_entity_poly.pdbx_strand_id
1 'polypeptide(L)'
;MPCGKTYTVLSGDSCWSIGQANSITVAQLQSLNPTLGENCDLKVGQMLLMQPACSVESTPCGKTHTVISGDSCWSIGEANSLTVTQIQSLNPSLGQNCDLTVGQILLIQSACNGYSTGWS
;
A
#
# COMPACT_ATOMS: atom_id res chain seq x y z
N MET A 1 -9.01 12.78 -2.15
CA MET A 1 -9.49 12.61 -0.75
C MET A 1 -8.30 12.72 0.18
N PRO A 2 -8.42 13.38 1.34
CA PRO A 2 -7.40 13.27 2.38
C PRO A 2 -7.34 11.81 2.87
N CYS A 3 -6.13 11.29 3.03
CA CYS A 3 -5.83 9.94 3.50
C CYS A 3 -4.75 10.01 4.58
N GLY A 4 -4.56 8.94 5.34
CA GLY A 4 -3.47 8.85 6.31
C GLY A 4 -3.67 9.68 7.59
N LYS A 5 -4.90 10.12 7.91
CA LYS A 5 -5.19 10.76 9.19
C LYS A 5 -5.09 9.74 10.33
N THR A 6 -4.29 10.05 11.34
CA THR A 6 -4.13 9.25 12.57
C THR A 6 -4.63 10.00 13.80
N TYR A 7 -4.89 9.26 14.88
CA TYR A 7 -5.27 9.78 16.20
C TYR A 7 -4.53 8.99 17.29
N THR A 8 -4.00 9.67 18.30
CA THR A 8 -3.37 9.04 19.45
C THR A 8 -4.35 8.96 20.60
N VAL A 9 -4.59 7.74 21.10
CA VAL A 9 -5.52 7.47 22.20
C VAL A 9 -5.04 8.16 23.48
N LEU A 10 -5.94 8.94 24.10
CA LEU A 10 -5.74 9.61 25.37
C LEU A 10 -6.44 8.86 26.52
N SER A 11 -6.07 9.21 27.76
CA SER A 11 -6.74 8.65 28.93
C SER A 11 -8.20 9.11 28.98
N GLY A 12 -9.12 8.16 29.11
CA GLY A 12 -10.56 8.43 29.13
C GLY A 12 -11.27 8.30 27.78
N ASP A 13 -10.54 7.99 26.70
CA ASP A 13 -11.15 7.76 25.40
C ASP A 13 -11.93 6.44 25.30
N SER A 14 -12.92 6.45 24.43
CA SER A 14 -13.67 5.28 23.97
C SER A 14 -13.73 5.29 22.44
N CYS A 15 -13.97 4.14 21.78
CA CYS A 15 -14.16 4.15 20.31
C CYS A 15 -15.30 5.08 19.89
N TRP A 16 -16.32 5.24 20.75
CA TRP A 16 -17.44 6.12 20.48
C TRP A 16 -17.02 7.59 20.50
N SER A 17 -16.30 8.04 21.54
CA SER A 17 -15.83 9.43 21.64
C SER A 17 -14.81 9.77 20.55
N ILE A 18 -13.88 8.85 20.25
CA ILE A 18 -12.90 9.00 19.16
C ILE A 18 -13.61 9.06 17.80
N GLY A 19 -14.54 8.14 17.54
CA GLY A 19 -15.29 8.09 16.29
C GLY A 19 -16.11 9.35 16.07
N GLN A 20 -16.83 9.81 17.09
CA GLN A 20 -17.61 11.04 17.03
C GLN A 20 -16.72 12.26 16.75
N ALA A 21 -15.60 12.41 17.47
CA ALA A 21 -14.66 13.52 17.28
C ALA A 21 -14.00 13.51 15.89
N ASN A 22 -13.87 12.34 15.27
CA ASN A 22 -13.24 12.18 13.95
C ASN A 22 -14.26 11.97 12.81
N SER A 23 -15.55 12.08 13.10
CA SER A 23 -16.64 11.88 12.12
C SER A 23 -16.60 10.51 11.42
N ILE A 24 -16.25 9.45 12.15
CA ILE A 24 -16.29 8.05 11.69
C ILE A 24 -17.08 7.19 12.68
N THR A 25 -17.65 6.08 12.20
CA THR A 25 -18.35 5.13 13.07
C THR A 25 -17.36 4.22 13.80
N VAL A 26 -17.80 3.60 14.89
CA VAL A 26 -16.99 2.57 15.60
C VAL A 26 -16.63 1.41 14.65
N ALA A 27 -17.57 0.99 13.80
CA ALA A 27 -17.33 -0.06 12.81
C ALA A 27 -16.24 0.36 11.79
N GLN A 28 -16.24 1.61 11.33
CA GLN A 28 -15.19 2.13 10.45
C GLN A 28 -13.84 2.25 11.18
N LEU A 29 -13.85 2.66 12.45
CA LEU A 29 -12.64 2.71 13.26
C LEU A 29 -12.03 1.31 13.46
N GLN A 30 -12.86 0.30 13.74
CA GLN A 30 -12.46 -1.10 13.89
C GLN A 30 -11.98 -1.70 12.56
N SER A 31 -12.62 -1.37 11.43
CA SER A 31 -12.18 -1.86 10.12
C SER A 31 -10.82 -1.30 9.71
N LEU A 32 -10.53 -0.04 10.09
CA LEU A 32 -9.23 0.59 9.88
C LEU A 32 -8.16 0.11 10.88
N ASN A 33 -8.57 -0.39 12.05
CA ASN A 33 -7.66 -0.81 13.12
C ASN A 33 -8.09 -2.18 13.68
N PRO A 34 -7.85 -3.28 12.94
CA PRO A 34 -8.31 -4.62 13.33
C PRO A 34 -7.81 -5.07 14.71
N THR A 35 -6.69 -4.51 15.18
CA THR A 35 -6.12 -4.76 16.51
C THR A 35 -7.03 -4.33 17.66
N LEU A 36 -8.03 -3.48 17.41
CA LEU A 36 -9.03 -3.08 18.41
C LEU A 36 -10.02 -4.21 18.73
N GLY A 37 -10.20 -5.17 17.80
CA GLY A 37 -11.18 -6.24 17.94
C GLY A 37 -12.62 -5.75 18.11
N GLU A 38 -13.53 -6.68 18.37
CA GLU A 38 -14.95 -6.38 18.60
C GLU A 38 -15.18 -5.58 19.89
N ASN A 39 -14.30 -5.77 20.89
CA ASN A 39 -14.41 -5.13 22.21
C ASN A 39 -13.86 -3.69 22.25
N CYS A 40 -13.25 -3.19 21.17
CA CYS A 40 -12.61 -1.88 21.17
C CYS A 40 -11.53 -1.76 22.28
N ASP A 41 -10.53 -2.64 22.23
CA ASP A 41 -9.45 -2.70 23.21
C ASP A 41 -8.44 -1.56 23.01
N LEU A 42 -8.81 -0.36 23.47
CA LEU A 42 -7.98 0.85 23.38
C LEU A 42 -6.84 0.84 24.42
N LYS A 43 -5.64 1.22 24.00
CA LYS A 43 -4.51 1.46 24.88
C LYS A 43 -4.10 2.92 24.81
N VAL A 44 -3.95 3.58 25.96
CA VAL A 44 -3.46 4.96 26.02
C VAL A 44 -2.09 5.05 25.34
N GLY A 45 -1.92 6.02 24.45
CA GLY A 45 -0.73 6.19 23.61
C GLY A 45 -0.73 5.39 22.30
N GLN A 46 -1.73 4.53 22.07
CA GLN A 46 -1.88 3.81 20.80
C GLN A 46 -2.23 4.79 19.67
N MET A 47 -1.60 4.62 18.52
CA MET A 47 -1.95 5.37 17.31
C MET A 47 -2.97 4.58 16.49
N LEU A 48 -4.06 5.23 16.11
CA LEU A 48 -5.15 4.66 15.33
C LEU A 48 -5.29 5.38 13.98
N LEU A 49 -5.60 4.64 12.93
CA LEU A 49 -5.98 5.16 11.63
C LEU A 49 -7.43 5.64 11.66
N MET A 50 -7.66 6.93 11.42
CA MET A 50 -8.99 7.55 11.31
C MET A 50 -9.50 7.57 9.87
N GLN A 51 -8.59 7.41 8.92
CA GLN A 51 -8.87 7.29 7.50
C GLN A 51 -8.02 6.14 6.96
N PRO A 52 -8.37 5.58 5.79
CA PRO A 52 -7.47 4.67 5.09
C PRO A 52 -6.09 5.31 5.04
N ALA A 53 -5.06 4.51 5.32
CA ALA A 53 -3.70 4.92 5.04
C ALA A 53 -3.68 5.44 3.60
N CYS A 54 -2.96 6.54 3.37
CA CYS A 54 -2.66 6.86 1.99
C CYS A 54 -2.04 5.61 1.39
N SER A 55 -2.56 5.18 0.24
CA SER A 55 -1.85 4.29 -0.64
C SER A 55 -0.62 5.05 -1.12
N VAL A 56 0.35 5.20 -0.23
CA VAL A 56 1.74 5.20 -0.66
C VAL A 56 1.89 3.78 -1.17
N GLU A 57 1.84 3.64 -2.49
CA GLU A 57 2.45 2.51 -3.18
C GLU A 57 3.74 2.25 -2.43
N SER A 58 3.76 1.18 -1.63
CA SER A 58 4.88 0.85 -0.77
C SER A 58 6.07 0.84 -1.70
N THR A 59 6.97 1.84 -1.59
CA THR A 59 8.13 1.92 -2.47
C THR A 59 8.80 0.58 -2.36
N PRO A 60 8.71 -0.28 -3.39
CA PRO A 60 9.18 -1.62 -3.21
C PRO A 60 10.68 -1.47 -2.99
N CYS A 61 11.21 -2.05 -1.92
CA CYS A 61 12.63 -2.34 -1.96
C CYS A 61 12.79 -3.24 -3.20
N GLY A 62 13.39 -2.70 -4.25
CA GLY A 62 13.19 -3.19 -5.61
C GLY A 62 13.52 -2.14 -6.68
N LYS A 63 13.88 -2.60 -7.88
CA LYS A 63 14.09 -1.71 -9.02
C LYS A 63 12.72 -1.33 -9.57
N THR A 64 12.49 -0.04 -9.80
CA THR A 64 11.25 0.46 -10.39
C THR A 64 11.50 1.12 -11.74
N HIS A 65 10.45 1.19 -12.55
CA HIS A 65 10.41 1.92 -13.81
C HIS A 65 9.24 2.88 -13.79
N THR A 66 9.49 4.17 -14.04
CA THR A 66 8.43 5.15 -14.23
C THR A 66 8.02 5.16 -15.69
N VAL A 67 6.76 4.84 -15.96
CA VAL A 67 6.19 4.80 -17.32
C VAL A 67 6.30 6.17 -17.97
N ILE A 68 6.93 6.22 -19.13
CA ILE A 68 7.01 7.41 -19.99
C ILE A 68 6.14 7.25 -21.24
N SER A 69 5.94 8.34 -21.99
CA SER A 69 5.20 8.29 -23.24
C SER A 69 5.91 7.35 -24.24
N GLY A 70 5.16 6.41 -24.80
CA GLY A 70 5.67 5.40 -25.74
C GLY A 70 6.04 4.06 -25.10
N ASP A 71 5.99 3.95 -23.76
CA ASP A 71 6.19 2.68 -23.09
C ASP A 71 5.04 1.70 -23.33
N SER A 72 5.40 0.42 -23.43
CA SER A 72 4.51 -0.72 -23.38
C SER A 72 5.06 -1.74 -22.40
N CYS A 73 4.22 -2.63 -21.88
CA CYS A 73 4.72 -3.70 -21.02
C CYS A 73 5.73 -4.61 -21.73
N TRP A 74 5.62 -4.74 -23.06
CA TRP A 74 6.59 -5.47 -23.86
C TRP A 74 7.95 -4.74 -23.89
N SER A 75 7.98 -3.44 -24.19
CA SER A 75 9.24 -2.68 -24.25
C SER A 75 9.90 -2.53 -22.87
N ILE A 76 9.12 -2.35 -21.80
CA ILE A 76 9.63 -2.33 -20.42
C ILE A 76 10.17 -3.71 -20.03
N GLY A 77 9.47 -4.78 -20.42
CA GLY A 77 9.88 -6.16 -20.17
C GLY A 77 11.19 -6.49 -20.84
N GLU A 78 11.30 -6.23 -22.14
CA GLU A 78 12.53 -6.46 -22.91
C GLU A 78 13.73 -5.71 -22.31
N ALA A 79 13.56 -4.43 -21.99
CA ALA A 79 14.62 -3.60 -21.40
C ALA A 79 15.09 -4.08 -20.02
N ASN A 80 14.28 -4.88 -19.31
CA ASN A 80 14.58 -5.39 -17.98
C ASN A 80 14.66 -6.92 -17.90
N SER A 81 14.71 -7.61 -19.05
CA SER A 81 14.73 -9.07 -19.13
C SER A 81 13.57 -9.75 -18.38
N LEU A 82 12.38 -9.14 -18.44
CA LEU A 82 11.13 -9.65 -17.89
C LEU A 82 10.11 -9.92 -19.00
N THR A 83 9.28 -10.94 -18.78
CA THR A 83 8.05 -11.14 -19.54
C THR A 83 6.95 -10.20 -19.04
N VAL A 84 5.95 -9.90 -19.90
CA VAL A 84 4.76 -9.14 -19.51
C VAL A 84 4.08 -9.75 -18.28
N THR A 85 3.99 -11.08 -18.22
CA THR A 85 3.42 -11.80 -17.09
C THR A 85 4.20 -11.60 -15.79
N GLN A 86 5.54 -11.53 -15.87
CA GLN A 86 6.36 -11.20 -14.68
C GLN A 86 6.14 -9.76 -14.23
N ILE A 87 6.01 -8.80 -15.15
CA ILE A 87 5.67 -7.42 -14.81
C ILE A 87 4.29 -7.36 -14.13
N GLN A 88 3.28 -8.03 -14.68
CA GLN A 88 1.94 -8.10 -14.08
C GLN A 88 1.95 -8.80 -12.71
N SER A 89 2.78 -9.83 -12.53
CA SER A 89 2.93 -10.51 -11.25
C SER A 89 3.58 -9.62 -10.18
N LEU A 90 4.52 -8.76 -10.57
CA LEU A 90 5.12 -7.76 -9.70
C LEU A 90 4.20 -6.56 -9.43
N ASN A 91 3.21 -6.32 -10.29
CA ASN A 91 2.29 -5.19 -10.22
C ASN A 91 0.84 -5.68 -10.32
N PRO A 92 0.25 -6.28 -9.27
CA PRO A 92 -1.10 -6.87 -9.35
C PRO A 92 -2.22 -5.87 -9.67
N SER A 93 -1.97 -4.58 -9.48
CA SER A 93 -2.86 -3.48 -9.89
C SER A 93 -2.87 -3.25 -11.40
N LEU A 94 -1.85 -3.73 -12.11
CA LEU A 94 -1.76 -3.71 -13.56
C LEU A 94 -2.67 -4.82 -14.12
N GLY A 95 -3.81 -4.43 -14.69
CA GLY A 95 -4.80 -5.36 -15.22
C GLY A 95 -4.24 -6.27 -16.33
N GLN A 96 -5.04 -7.26 -16.76
CA GLN A 96 -4.62 -8.26 -17.76
C GLN A 96 -4.21 -7.65 -19.11
N ASN A 97 -4.76 -6.47 -19.45
CA ASN A 97 -4.44 -5.74 -20.68
C ASN A 97 -3.11 -4.98 -20.61
N CYS A 98 -2.49 -4.91 -19.42
CA CYS A 98 -1.26 -4.17 -19.20
C CYS A 98 -1.39 -2.67 -19.56
N ASP A 99 -2.51 -2.07 -19.13
CA ASP A 99 -2.85 -0.68 -19.40
C ASP A 99 -1.95 0.25 -18.58
N LEU A 100 -0.95 0.85 -19.25
CA LEU A 100 0.02 1.74 -18.63
C LEU A 100 -0.45 3.19 -18.65
N THR A 101 -0.26 3.90 -17.53
CA THR A 101 -0.47 5.35 -17.44
C THR A 101 0.86 6.06 -17.30
N VAL A 102 1.11 7.11 -18.10
CA VAL A 102 2.34 7.92 -17.97
C VAL A 102 2.46 8.47 -16.55
N GLY A 103 3.64 8.31 -15.95
CA GLY A 103 3.92 8.65 -14.55
C GLY A 103 3.61 7.53 -13.55
N GLN A 104 2.98 6.43 -13.97
CA GLN A 104 2.83 5.23 -13.16
C GLN A 104 4.20 4.63 -12.84
N ILE A 105 4.39 4.18 -11.61
CA ILE A 105 5.61 3.49 -11.18
C ILE A 105 5.33 2.00 -11.18
N LEU A 106 6.10 1.24 -11.96
CA LEU A 106 6.04 -0.21 -11.98
C LEU A 106 7.24 -0.81 -11.23
N LEU A 107 6.98 -1.84 -10.46
CA LEU A 107 8.00 -2.73 -9.92
C LEU A 107 8.52 -3.64 -11.03
N ILE A 108 9.82 -3.55 -11.32
CA ILE A 108 10.52 -4.38 -12.33
C ILE A 108 11.56 -5.31 -11.70
N GLN A 109 11.71 -5.26 -10.37
CA GLN A 109 12.46 -6.24 -9.60
C GLN A 109 12.06 -6.13 -8.13
N SER A 110 11.60 -7.20 -7.49
CA SER A 110 11.45 -7.22 -6.03
C SER A 110 12.83 -7.33 -5.37
N ALA A 111 13.05 -6.61 -4.28
CA ALA A 111 14.28 -6.71 -3.50
C ALA A 111 14.06 -6.43 -2.02
N CYS A 112 13.60 -7.42 -1.25
CA CYS A 112 14.10 -7.67 0.10
C CYS A 112 13.95 -9.16 0.44
N ASN A 113 14.98 -9.95 0.15
CA ASN A 113 15.47 -11.00 1.05
C ASN A 113 16.92 -11.28 0.64
N GLY A 114 17.85 -11.02 1.56
CA GLY A 114 19.28 -11.15 1.32
C GLY A 114 19.70 -12.61 1.10
N TYR A 115 20.77 -12.76 0.29
CA TYR A 115 21.64 -13.93 0.05
C TYR A 115 20.99 -15.07 -0.79
N SER A 116 21.57 -15.63 -1.86
CA SER A 116 22.89 -15.52 -2.49
C SER A 116 22.88 -16.12 -3.91
N THR A 117 23.71 -15.56 -4.78
CA THR A 117 24.34 -16.05 -6.03
C THR A 117 23.99 -17.43 -6.59
N GLY A 118 23.72 -17.48 -7.91
CA GLY A 118 23.83 -18.69 -8.71
C GLY A 118 24.02 -18.37 -10.19
N TRP A 119 25.28 -18.28 -10.62
CA TRP A 119 25.63 -18.42 -12.04
C TRP A 119 25.27 -19.84 -12.49
N SER A 120 24.79 -19.97 -13.72
CA SER A 120 25.05 -21.11 -14.59
C SER A 120 25.01 -20.64 -16.02
#